data_AF-A0A5H2Y6U9-F1
#
_entry.id   AF-A0A5H2Y6U9-F1
#
_cell.length_a   1.000
_cell.length_b   1.000
_cell.length_c   1.000
_cell.angle_alpha   90.00
_cell.angle_beta   90.00
_cell.angle_gamma   90.00
#
_symmetry.space_group_name_H-M   'P 1'
#
loop_
_entity.id
_entity.type
_entity.pdbx_description
1 polymer ?
#
loop_
_entity_poly.entity_id
_entity_poly.type
_entity_poly.pdbx_seq_one_letter_code
_entity_poly.pdbx_strand_id
1 'polypeptide(L)'
;MLRDFPEWKVVITSSWRENRPWEDVIRAFSPDIAERILGPTPVIKAKEHPYPLHPRHDEVLAYLQEHDLLEVRWIALDDDPRLYPADCQNLLLCDDGFREAEETALRAAMELQ
;
A
#
# COMPACT_ATOMS: atom_id res chain seq x y z
N MET A 1 -8.79 11.27 8.86
CA MET A 1 -8.41 11.72 7.50
C MET A 1 -8.78 10.76 6.36
N LEU A 2 -8.40 9.46 6.32
CA LEU A 2 -8.81 8.58 5.19
C LEU A 2 -10.32 8.69 4.88
N ARG A 3 -11.15 8.76 5.94
CA ARG A 3 -12.60 9.00 5.89
C ARG A 3 -13.03 10.25 5.11
N ASP A 4 -12.18 11.27 5.04
CA ASP A 4 -12.43 12.54 4.32
C ASP A 4 -12.23 12.37 2.80
N PHE A 5 -11.57 11.29 2.37
CA PHE A 5 -11.23 10.98 0.99
C PHE A 5 -11.73 9.57 0.59
N PRO A 6 -13.05 9.32 0.59
CA PRO A 6 -13.64 7.97 0.48
C PRO A 6 -13.29 7.22 -0.82
N GLU A 7 -12.90 7.92 -1.87
CA GLU A 7 -12.50 7.38 -3.17
C GLU A 7 -11.14 6.66 -3.15
N TRP A 8 -10.31 6.94 -2.15
CA TRP A 8 -8.97 6.34 -2.05
C TRP A 8 -9.00 4.92 -1.51
N LYS A 9 -8.21 4.07 -2.11
CA LYS A 9 -7.96 2.71 -1.65
C LYS A 9 -6.61 2.62 -0.95
N VAL A 10 -6.52 1.68 -0.01
CA VAL A 10 -5.28 1.41 0.73
C VAL A 10 -4.72 0.09 0.25
N VAL A 11 -3.44 0.00 -0.05
CA VAL A 11 -2.78 -1.24 -0.41
C VAL A 11 -1.75 -1.58 0.65
N ILE A 12 -1.88 -2.75 1.28
CA ILE A 12 -0.90 -3.18 2.29
C ILE A 12 0.23 -3.90 1.60
N THR A 13 1.41 -3.32 1.71
CA THR A 13 2.64 -3.80 1.06
C THR A 13 3.74 -4.16 2.07
N SER A 14 3.45 -4.07 3.37
CA SER A 14 4.32 -4.57 4.42
C SER A 14 4.48 -6.10 4.43
N SER A 15 5.59 -6.56 5.01
CA SER A 15 5.88 -7.98 5.23
C SER A 15 4.85 -8.71 6.11
N TRP A 16 3.93 -7.99 6.75
CA TRP A 16 2.85 -8.59 7.54
C TRP A 16 1.94 -9.46 6.67
N ARG A 17 1.68 -9.07 5.41
CA ARG A 17 0.88 -9.90 4.48
C ARG A 17 1.56 -11.22 4.12
N GLU A 18 2.88 -11.30 4.26
CA GLU A 18 3.65 -12.50 3.91
C GLU A 18 3.71 -13.49 5.08
N ASN A 19 3.75 -12.96 6.30
CA ASN A 19 4.05 -13.73 7.51
C ASN A 19 2.82 -13.93 8.42
N ARG A 20 1.66 -13.38 8.05
CA ARG A 20 0.41 -13.50 8.81
C ARG A 20 -0.76 -13.86 7.89
N PRO A 21 -1.80 -14.51 8.41
CA PRO A 21 -3.08 -14.63 7.70
C PRO A 21 -3.61 -13.25 7.32
N TRP A 22 -4.15 -13.13 6.10
CA TRP A 22 -4.60 -11.84 5.59
C TRP A 22 -5.70 -11.23 6.45
N GLU A 23 -6.61 -12.07 6.96
CA GLU A 23 -7.66 -11.67 7.89
C GLU A 23 -7.14 -11.00 9.16
N ASP A 24 -5.97 -11.42 9.66
CA ASP A 24 -5.36 -10.82 10.85
C ASP A 24 -4.70 -9.47 10.54
N VAL A 25 -4.18 -9.31 9.32
CA VAL A 25 -3.69 -8.03 8.82
C VAL A 25 -4.84 -7.02 8.73
N ILE A 26 -5.97 -7.43 8.15
CA ILE A 26 -7.16 -6.58 8.00
C ILE A 26 -7.77 -6.21 9.36
N ARG A 27 -7.79 -7.13 10.33
CA ARG A 27 -8.32 -6.89 11.69
C ARG A 27 -7.57 -5.81 12.48
N ALA A 28 -6.36 -5.43 12.05
CA ALA A 28 -5.65 -4.31 12.65
C ALA A 28 -6.28 -2.95 12.34
N PHE A 29 -7.16 -2.87 11.34
CA PHE A 29 -7.80 -1.64 10.88
C PHE A 29 -9.24 -1.54 11.40
N SER A 30 -9.73 -0.31 11.58
CA SER A 30 -11.15 -0.09 11.87
C SER A 30 -12.02 -0.59 10.70
N PRO A 31 -13.25 -1.08 10.94
CA PRO A 31 -14.06 -1.75 9.92
C PRO A 31 -14.23 -0.93 8.63
N ASP A 32 -14.45 0.38 8.76
CA ASP A 32 -14.62 1.31 7.65
C ASP A 32 -13.35 1.54 6.81
N ILE A 33 -12.17 1.39 7.42
CA ILE A 33 -10.88 1.43 6.72
C ILE A 33 -10.57 0.07 6.12
N ALA A 34 -10.90 -1.02 6.83
CA ALA A 34 -10.72 -2.38 6.37
C ALA A 34 -11.43 -2.64 5.02
N GLU A 35 -12.65 -2.11 4.85
CA GLU A 35 -13.42 -2.17 3.59
C GLU A 35 -12.73 -1.48 2.39
N ARG A 36 -11.71 -0.65 2.65
CA ARG A 36 -10.98 0.10 1.63
C ARG A 36 -9.61 -0.50 1.31
N ILE A 37 -9.21 -1.54 2.02
CA ILE A 37 -7.94 -2.21 1.80
C ILE A 37 -8.07 -3.13 0.59
N LEU A 38 -7.20 -2.93 -0.39
CA LEU A 38 -6.97 -3.81 -1.52
C LEU A 38 -5.92 -4.85 -1.16
N GLY A 39 -6.13 -6.07 -1.66
CA GLY A 39 -5.19 -7.16 -1.50
C GLY A 39 -5.83 -8.50 -1.13
N PRO A 40 -4.99 -9.49 -0.76
CA PRO A 40 -3.53 -9.36 -0.66
C PRO A 40 -2.88 -9.17 -2.05
N THR A 41 -1.89 -8.29 -2.15
CA THR A 41 -1.09 -8.18 -3.38
C THR A 41 -0.20 -9.42 -3.54
N PRO A 42 0.16 -9.81 -4.79
CA PRO A 42 1.10 -10.91 -5.01
C PRO A 42 2.45 -10.62 -4.34
N VAL A 43 3.27 -11.66 -4.18
CA VAL A 43 4.64 -11.54 -3.66
C VAL A 43 5.62 -11.97 -4.74
N ILE A 44 6.38 -11.02 -5.28
CA ILE A 44 7.39 -11.25 -6.30
C ILE A 44 8.64 -11.83 -5.62
N LYS A 45 8.78 -13.14 -5.70
CA LYS A 45 9.97 -13.88 -5.24
C LYS A 45 10.92 -14.08 -6.41
N ALA A 46 11.64 -13.02 -6.80
CA ALA A 46 12.63 -13.13 -7.87
C ALA A 46 13.78 -14.04 -7.42
N LYS A 47 14.00 -15.14 -8.17
CA LYS A 47 15.07 -16.12 -7.90
C LYS A 47 16.27 -15.96 -8.83
N GLU A 48 16.11 -15.21 -9.92
CA GLU A 48 17.11 -15.07 -10.98
C GLU A 48 17.20 -13.61 -11.43
N HIS A 49 18.34 -13.26 -12.03
CA HIS A 49 18.61 -11.90 -12.52
C HIS A 49 17.94 -11.62 -13.88
N PRO A 50 17.59 -10.34 -14.17
CA PRO A 50 17.71 -9.19 -13.27
C PRO A 50 16.61 -9.18 -12.20
N TYR A 51 16.98 -8.76 -10.99
CA TYR A 51 16.00 -8.57 -9.93
C TYR A 51 15.13 -7.33 -10.22
N PRO A 52 13.83 -7.38 -9.87
CA PRO A 52 12.96 -6.21 -9.98
C PRO A 52 13.52 -5.07 -9.13
N LEU A 53 13.52 -3.86 -9.69
CA LEU A 53 14.05 -2.68 -9.02
C LEU A 53 13.12 -2.19 -7.90
N HIS A 54 11.81 -2.32 -8.11
CA HIS A 54 10.77 -1.83 -7.22
C HIS A 54 9.72 -2.91 -6.96
N PRO A 55 10.10 -4.04 -6.33
CA PRO A 55 9.26 -5.23 -6.25
C PRO A 55 7.89 -4.97 -5.61
N ARG A 56 7.81 -4.12 -4.58
CA ARG A 56 6.53 -3.81 -3.94
C ARG A 56 5.62 -2.98 -4.81
N HIS A 57 6.17 -1.99 -5.50
CA HIS A 57 5.40 -1.20 -6.46
C HIS A 57 4.88 -2.08 -7.61
N ASP A 58 5.71 -2.98 -8.14
CA ASP A 58 5.32 -3.92 -9.19
C ASP A 58 4.21 -4.88 -8.71
N GLU A 59 4.26 -5.34 -7.46
CA GLU A 59 3.20 -6.15 -6.85
C GLU A 59 1.86 -5.41 -6.75
N VAL A 60 1.88 -4.12 -6.39
CA VAL A 60 0.66 -3.30 -6.37
C VAL A 60 0.09 -3.16 -7.77
N LEU A 61 0.91 -2.79 -8.75
CA LEU A 61 0.45 -2.62 -10.13
C LEU A 61 -0.11 -3.92 -10.70
N ALA A 62 0.54 -5.06 -10.42
CA ALA A 62 0.04 -6.37 -10.82
C ALA A 62 -1.35 -6.66 -10.24
N TYR A 63 -1.56 -6.39 -8.94
CA TYR A 63 -2.87 -6.54 -8.32
C TYR A 63 -3.92 -5.61 -8.96
N LEU A 64 -3.60 -4.33 -9.12
CA LEU A 64 -4.54 -3.38 -9.71
C LEU A 64 -4.92 -3.75 -11.14
N GLN A 65 -3.95 -4.24 -11.92
CA GLN A 65 -4.21 -4.71 -13.29
C GLN A 65 -5.07 -5.97 -13.32
N GLU A 66 -4.79 -6.97 -12.47
CA GLU A 66 -5.56 -8.22 -12.41
C GLU A 66 -7.03 -7.99 -12.02
N HIS A 67 -7.30 -6.92 -11.26
CA HIS A 67 -8.62 -6.59 -10.73
C HIS A 67 -9.33 -5.44 -11.47
N ASP A 68 -8.79 -4.95 -12.60
CA ASP A 68 -9.33 -3.79 -13.35
C ASP A 68 -9.47 -2.50 -12.50
N LEU A 69 -8.49 -2.26 -11.62
CA LEU A 69 -8.45 -1.13 -10.67
C LEU A 69 -7.37 -0.09 -10.99
N LEU A 70 -6.79 -0.10 -12.20
CA LEU A 70 -5.68 0.81 -12.57
C LEU A 70 -6.07 2.30 -12.49
N GLU A 71 -7.35 2.63 -12.67
CA GLU A 71 -7.86 4.00 -12.63
C GLU A 71 -8.25 4.47 -11.22
N VAL A 72 -8.15 3.59 -10.21
CA VAL A 72 -8.54 3.91 -8.83
C VAL A 72 -7.41 4.66 -8.13
N ARG A 73 -7.77 5.68 -7.34
CA ARG A 73 -6.82 6.36 -6.46
C ARG A 73 -6.40 5.41 -5.34
N TRP A 74 -5.11 5.19 -5.16
CA TRP A 74 -4.60 4.28 -4.14
C TRP A 74 -3.36 4.82 -3.42
N ILE A 75 -3.13 4.32 -2.22
CA ILE A 75 -1.91 4.57 -1.44
C ILE A 75 -1.39 3.25 -0.85
N ALA A 76 -0.10 2.98 -1.00
CA ALA A 76 0.61 1.90 -0.33
C ALA A 76 1.03 2.31 1.08
N LEU A 77 0.82 1.42 2.04
CA LEU A 77 1.42 1.50 3.38
C LEU A 77 2.60 0.54 3.46
N ASP A 78 3.80 1.07 3.58
CA ASP A 78 5.06 0.32 3.65
C ASP A 78 6.12 1.09 4.45
N ASP A 79 7.09 0.39 5.02
CA ASP A 79 8.19 0.93 5.83
C ASP A 79 9.49 1.10 5.02
N ASP A 80 9.58 0.50 3.82
CA ASP A 80 10.80 0.50 3.01
C ASP A 80 10.64 1.26 1.68
N PRO A 81 11.04 2.55 1.61
CA PRO A 81 10.93 3.34 0.38
C PRO A 81 11.77 2.80 -0.78
N ARG A 82 12.79 1.97 -0.51
CA ARG A 82 13.69 1.45 -1.55
C ARG A 82 12.99 0.46 -2.46
N LEU A 83 11.84 -0.08 -2.05
CA LEU A 83 11.05 -1.03 -2.81
C LEU A 83 10.08 -0.35 -3.80
N TYR A 84 10.16 0.99 -3.91
CA TYR A 84 9.34 1.86 -4.75
C TYR A 84 10.20 2.77 -5.62
N PRO A 85 9.64 3.31 -6.73
CA PRO A 85 10.29 4.39 -7.46
C PRO A 85 10.64 5.57 -6.55
N ALA A 86 11.74 6.26 -6.88
CA ALA A 86 12.03 7.55 -6.24
C ALA A 86 10.84 8.50 -6.41
N ASP A 87 10.50 9.24 -5.35
CA ASP A 87 9.37 10.17 -5.31
C ASP A 87 8.01 9.53 -5.63
N CYS A 88 7.82 8.24 -5.32
CA CYS A 88 6.53 7.56 -5.48
C CYS A 88 5.45 8.24 -4.63
N GLN A 89 4.57 9.00 -5.29
CA GLN A 89 3.49 9.75 -4.64
C GLN A 89 2.44 8.84 -4.01
N ASN A 90 2.33 7.60 -4.50
CA ASN A 90 1.42 6.59 -3.97
C ASN A 90 2.00 5.81 -2.78
N LEU A 91 3.18 6.17 -2.28
CA LEU A 91 3.75 5.57 -1.08
C LEU A 91 3.54 6.48 0.13
N LEU A 92 2.93 5.92 1.18
CA LEU A 92 2.99 6.47 2.51
C LEU A 92 3.94 5.63 3.36
N LEU A 93 5.01 6.26 3.85
CA LEU A 93 5.94 5.62 4.76
C LEU A 93 5.33 5.47 6.15
N CYS A 94 5.34 4.24 6.67
CA CYS A 94 4.82 3.89 8.00
C CYS A 94 5.83 3.00 8.73
N ASP A 95 6.68 3.60 9.58
CA ASP A 95 7.80 2.91 10.25
C ASP A 95 7.33 2.03 11.45
N ASP A 96 6.42 2.53 12.29
CA ASP A 96 5.97 1.81 13.51
C ASP A 96 4.45 1.79 13.73
N GLY A 97 3.68 2.02 12.67
CA GLY A 97 2.22 2.11 12.68
C GLY A 97 1.72 3.39 12.01
N PHE A 98 0.43 3.64 12.13
CA PHE A 98 -0.20 4.85 11.60
C PHE A 98 -0.44 5.83 12.76
N ARG A 99 0.47 6.78 12.96
CA ARG A 99 0.39 7.81 14.01
C ARG A 99 0.14 9.19 13.36
N GLU A 100 0.22 10.26 14.16
CA GLU A 100 -0.07 11.63 13.70
C GLU A 100 0.83 12.09 12.53
N ALA A 101 2.08 11.61 12.48
CA ALA A 101 3.02 11.95 11.42
C ALA A 101 2.59 11.34 10.08
N GLU A 102 2.22 10.06 10.09
CA GLU A 102 1.70 9.34 8.92
C GLU A 102 0.35 9.92 8.48
N GLU A 103 -0.50 10.34 9.43
CA GLU A 103 -1.75 11.04 9.11
C GLU A 103 -1.47 12.38 8.41
N THR A 104 -0.49 13.15 8.88
CA THR A 104 -0.14 14.44 8.27
C THR A 104 0.44 14.25 6.86
N ALA A 105 1.35 13.28 6.71
CA ALA A 105 1.95 12.97 5.41
C ALA A 105 0.91 12.47 4.40
N LEU A 106 -0.02 11.61 4.83
CA LEU A 106 -1.07 11.11 3.96
C LEU A 106 -2.05 12.23 3.54
N ARG A 107 -2.33 13.20 4.42
CA ARG A 107 -3.16 14.36 4.07
C ARG A 107 -2.50 15.18 2.97
N ALA A 108 -1.22 15.48 3.13
CA ALA A 108 -0.46 16.22 2.13
C ALA A 108 -0.41 15.47 0.78
N ALA A 109 -0.20 14.16 0.80
CA ALA A 109 -0.18 13.34 -0.42
C ALA A 109 -1.54 13.36 -1.15
N MET A 110 -2.65 13.26 -0.42
CA MET A 110 -4.00 13.26 -0.99
C MET A 110 -4.44 14.63 -1.51
N GLU A 111 -3.99 15.73 -0.91
CA GLU A 111 -4.32 17.09 -1.35
C GLU A 111 -3.50 17.53 -2.59
N LEU A 112 -2.37 16.88 -2.85
CA LEU A 112 -1.48 17.18 -3.99
C LEU A 112 -1.80 16.37 -5.26
N GLN A 113 -2.75 15.43 -5.22
CA GLN A 113 -3.15 14.53 -6.32
C GLN A 113 -4.64 14.65 -6.72
#